data_AF-A0AAW7WF86-F1
#
_entry.id   AF-A0AAW7WF86-F1
#
_cell.length_a   1.000
_cell.length_b   1.000
_cell.length_c   1.000
_cell.angle_alpha   90.00
_cell.angle_beta   90.00
_cell.angle_gamma   90.00
#
_symmetry.space_group_name_H-M   'P 1'
#
loop_
_entity.id
_entity.type
_entity.pdbx_description
1 polymer ?
#
loop_
_entity_poly.entity_id
_entity_poly.type
_entity_poly.pdbx_seq_one_letter_code
_entity_poly.pdbx_strand_id
1 'polypeptide(L)' 'MATSTPNDDWFQSAAAAQIRSERFAKAELLNGRTAMIGFVVGLLTEALTGHGIVSQITFGVFGCN' A
#
# COMPACT_ATOMS: atom_id res chain seq x y z
N MET A 1 -12.30 -36.21 11.59
CA MET A 1 -11.07 -35.44 11.38
C MET A 1 -10.48 -35.87 10.07
N ALA A 2 -10.41 -34.98 9.07
CA ALA A 2 -9.87 -35.34 7.76
C ALA A 2 -8.36 -35.49 7.88
N THR A 3 -7.85 -36.71 7.69
CA THR A 3 -6.43 -36.99 7.49
C THR A 3 -6.00 -36.40 6.16
N SER A 4 -5.29 -35.27 6.19
CA SER A 4 -4.65 -34.67 5.02
C SER A 4 -3.49 -35.56 4.57
N THR A 5 -3.56 -36.04 3.32
CA THR A 5 -2.50 -36.83 2.70
C THR A 5 -1.34 -35.89 2.35
N PRO A 6 -0.06 -36.29 2.54
CA PRO A 6 1.10 -35.42 2.24
C PRO A 6 1.13 -34.83 0.82
N ASN A 7 0.49 -35.50 -0.15
CA ASN A 7 0.37 -35.00 -1.51
C ASN A 7 -0.66 -33.86 -1.66
N ASP A 8 -1.74 -33.85 -0.88
CA ASP A 8 -2.77 -32.81 -1.02
C ASP A 8 -2.29 -31.46 -0.44
N ASP A 9 -1.49 -31.52 0.62
CA ASP A 9 -0.90 -30.35 1.28
C ASP A 9 0.11 -29.62 0.37
N TRP A 10 0.88 -30.34 -0.45
CA TRP A 10 1.83 -29.72 -1.39
C TRP A 10 1.11 -28.97 -2.51
N PHE A 11 0.03 -29.53 -3.07
CA PHE A 11 -0.77 -28.87 -4.10
C PHE A 11 -1.49 -27.64 -3.54
N GLN A 12 -2.06 -27.75 -2.33
CA GLN A 12 -2.74 -26.64 -1.68
C GLN A 12 -1.78 -25.50 -1.31
N SER A 13 -0.58 -25.82 -0.82
CA SER A 13 0.44 -24.81 -0.49
C SER A 13 1.02 -24.13 -1.73
N ALA A 14 1.27 -24.88 -2.82
CA ALA A 14 1.68 -24.31 -4.10
C ALA A 14 0.59 -23.41 -4.70
N ALA A 15 -0.67 -23.84 -4.68
CA ALA A 15 -1.81 -23.03 -5.13
C ALA A 15 -2.00 -21.77 -4.26
N ALA A 16 -1.85 -21.90 -2.94
CA ALA A 16 -1.93 -20.77 -2.02
C ALA A 16 -0.79 -19.76 -2.24
N ALA A 17 0.42 -20.22 -2.54
CA ALA A 17 1.56 -19.37 -2.87
C ALA A 17 1.33 -18.59 -4.17
N GLN A 18 0.75 -19.23 -5.19
CA GLN A 18 0.43 -18.61 -6.47
C GLN A 18 -0.70 -17.57 -6.37
N ILE A 19 -1.76 -17.86 -5.61
CA ILE A 19 -2.82 -16.87 -5.35
C ILE A 19 -2.25 -15.66 -4.60
N ARG A 20 -1.33 -15.90 -3.66
CA ARG A 20 -0.72 -14.84 -2.87
C ARG A 20 0.19 -13.94 -3.72
N SER A 21 0.98 -14.50 -4.64
CA SER A 21 1.86 -13.70 -5.51
C SER A 21 1.06 -12.77 -6.43
N GLU A 22 -0.07 -13.24 -6.99
CA GLU A 22 -0.97 -12.36 -7.75
C GLU A 22 -1.53 -11.21 -6.92
N ARG A 23 -1.85 -11.47 -5.65
CA ARG A 23 -2.33 -10.42 -4.74
C ARG A 23 -1.25 -9.40 -4.42
N PHE A 24 0.01 -9.82 -4.26
CA PHE A 24 1.12 -8.90 -4.04
C PHE A 24 1.36 -8.01 -5.26
N ALA A 25 1.39 -8.56 -6.48
CA ALA A 25 1.57 -7.77 -7.70
C ALA A 25 0.47 -6.69 -7.87
N LYS A 26 -0.79 -7.03 -7.56
CA LYS A 26 -1.89 -6.07 -7.55
C LYS A 26 -1.72 -5.00 -6.46
N ALA A 27 -1.27 -5.39 -5.27
CA ALA A 27 -1.01 -4.45 -4.18
C ALA A 27 0.15 -3.49 -4.50
N GLU A 28 1.21 -3.95 -5.15
CA GLU A 28 2.33 -3.12 -5.59
C GLU A 28 1.89 -2.05 -6.59
N LEU A 29 1.06 -2.42 -7.58
CA LEU A 29 0.52 -1.47 -8.55
C LEU A 29 -0.42 -0.44 -7.90
N LEU A 30 -1.26 -0.88 -6.95
CA LEU A 30 -2.14 0.02 -6.21
C LEU A 30 -1.33 0.99 -5.33
N ASN A 31 -0.32 0.50 -4.62
CA ASN A 31 0.55 1.32 -3.79
C ASN A 31 1.34 2.33 -4.65
N GLY A 32 1.88 1.89 -5.79
CA GLY A 32 2.61 2.77 -6.71
C GLY A 32 1.74 3.92 -7.25
N ARG A 33 0.50 3.64 -7.66
CA ARG A 33 -0.45 4.67 -8.12
C ARG A 33 -0.83 5.65 -7.00
N THR A 34 -1.06 5.11 -5.81
CA THR A 34 -1.41 5.92 -4.63
C THR A 34 -0.25 6.83 -4.24
N ALA A 35 0.99 6.33 -4.30
CA ALA A 35 2.19 7.12 -4.04
C ALA A 35 2.37 8.25 -5.06
N MET A 36 2.16 7.98 -6.36
CA MET A 36 2.21 9.04 -7.39
C MET A 36 1.14 10.11 -7.17
N ILE A 37 -0.08 9.72 -6.81
CA ILE A 37 -1.15 10.68 -6.48
C ILE A 37 -0.78 11.50 -5.25
N GLY A 38 -0.31 10.86 -4.18
CA GLY A 38 0.12 11.55 -2.96
C GLY A 38 1.24 12.56 -3.21
N PHE A 39 2.19 12.22 -4.09
CA PHE A 39 3.25 13.13 -4.52
C PHE A 39 2.70 14.33 -5.31
N VAL A 40 1.83 14.10 -6.29
CA VAL A 40 1.22 15.18 -7.10
C VAL A 40 0.38 16.10 -6.22
N VAL A 41 -0.42 15.55 -5.32
CA VAL A 41 -1.20 16.34 -4.36
C VAL A 41 -0.26 17.16 -3.46
N GLY A 42 0.82 16.56 -2.97
CA GLY A 42 1.84 17.27 -2.18
C GLY A 42 2.46 18.47 -2.93
N LEU A 43 2.81 18.29 -4.20
CA LEU A 43 3.32 19.38 -5.04
C LEU A 43 2.26 20.47 -5.28
N LEU A 44 1.02 20.09 -5.54
CA LEU A 44 -0.08 21.03 -5.78
C LEU A 44 -0.38 21.88 -4.53
N THR A 45 -0.40 21.26 -3.36
CA THR A 45 -0.64 21.97 -2.10
C THR A 45 0.53 22.91 -1.76
N GLU A 46 1.78 22.51 -2.02
CA GLU A 46 2.94 23.41 -1.88
C GLU A 46 2.82 24.62 -2.82
N ALA A 47 2.45 24.39 -4.09
CA ALA A 47 2.29 25.44 -5.08
C ALA A 47 1.15 26.43 -4.74
N LEU A 48 0.05 25.95 -4.17
CA LEU A 48 -1.12 26.79 -3.82
C LEU A 48 -0.91 27.60 -2.55
N THR A 49 -0.18 27.08 -1.56
CA THR A 49 -0.01 27.77 -0.26
C THR A 49 1.32 28.52 -0.15
N GLY A 50 2.30 28.24 -1.03
CA GLY A 50 3.62 28.88 -1.02
C GLY A 50 4.49 28.53 0.20
N HIS A 51 4.01 27.62 1.06
CA HIS A 51 4.71 27.07 2.22
C HIS A 51 4.77 25.54 2.05
N GLY A 52 5.97 24.96 2.17
CA GLY A 52 6.21 23.54 1.91
C GLY A 52 5.24 22.62 2.65
N ILE A 53 4.88 21.50 2.01
CA ILE A 53 3.87 20.52 2.51
C ILE A 53 4.13 20.05 3.95
N VAL A 54 5.41 19.99 4.34
CA VAL A 54 5.86 19.62 5.69
C VAL A 54 5.32 20.61 6.72
N SER A 55 5.32 21.91 6.44
CA SER A 55 4.86 22.94 7.38
C SER A 55 3.36 22.86 7.65
N GLN A 56 2.54 22.51 6.64
CA GLN A 56 1.08 22.41 6.80
C GLN A 56 0.61 21.09 7.36
N ILE A 57 1.25 19.97 7.02
CA ILE A 57 0.94 18.67 7.64
C ILE A 57 1.44 18.67 9.09
N THR A 58 2.63 19.22 9.38
CA THR A 58 3.09 19.39 10.77
C THR A 58 2.16 20.31 11.55
N PHE A 59 1.72 21.44 11.01
CA PHE A 59 0.86 22.35 11.76
C PHE A 59 -0.62 21.93 11.82
N GLY A 60 -1.13 21.25 10.77
CA GLY A 60 -2.52 20.80 10.66
C GLY A 60 -2.79 19.41 11.24
N VAL A 61 -1.83 18.48 11.19
CA VAL A 61 -1.94 17.12 11.80
C VAL A 61 -1.35 17.08 13.21
N PHE A 62 -0.27 17.81 13.50
CA PHE A 62 0.30 17.93 14.85
C PHE A 62 -0.04 19.28 15.50
N GLY A 63 -1.20 19.86 15.18
CA GLY A 63 -1.68 21.10 15.75
C GLY A 63 -1.67 21.07 17.28
N CYS A 64 -0.57 21.48 17.88
CA CYS A 64 -0.47 21.83 19.27
C CYS A 64 -1.26 23.12 19.47
N ASN A 65 -2.36 22.99 20.19
CA ASN A 65 -2.74 23.94 21.21
C ASN A 65 -2.63 23.21 22.56
#